data_AF-A0A1I7RZR8-F1
#
_entry.id   AF-A0A1I7RZR8-F1
#
_cell.length_a   1.000
_cell.length_b   1.000
_cell.length_c   1.000
_cell.angle_alpha   90.00
_cell.angle_beta   90.00
_cell.angle_gamma   90.00
#
_symmetry.space_group_name_H-M   'P 1'
#
loop_
_entity.id
_entity.type
_entity.pdbx_description
1 polymer ?
#
loop_
_entity_poly.entity_id
_entity_poly.type
_entity_poly.pdbx_seq_one_letter_code
_entity_poly.pdbx_strand_id
1 'polypeptide(L)'
;MFFSLAKFATPRPDRRPLYRRIFTNRRLDRLHRYTVRGIVGFILFSTSFCLVNGVIYYWYVRPVKQEEQQLLERELIEADLAGFDVRAKH
;
A
#
# COMPACT_ATOMS: atom_id res chain seq x y z
N MET A 1 2.53 66.72 6.90
CA MET A 1 1.88 65.57 7.59
C MET A 1 1.52 64.46 6.58
N PHE A 2 2.50 63.82 5.92
CA PHE A 2 2.22 62.80 4.87
C PHE A 2 2.47 61.34 5.30
N PHE A 3 2.99 61.10 6.52
CA PHE A 3 3.35 59.75 6.99
C PHE A 3 2.19 58.95 7.64
N SER A 4 0.96 59.49 7.67
CA SER A 4 -0.19 58.84 8.32
C SER A 4 -0.90 57.82 7.41
N LEU A 5 -1.02 58.11 6.11
CA LEU A 5 -1.76 57.25 5.17
C LEU A 5 -1.10 55.89 4.94
N ALA A 6 0.24 55.82 4.98
CA ALA A 6 0.99 54.57 4.86
C ALA A 6 0.67 53.57 6.00
N LYS A 7 0.27 54.07 7.19
CA LYS A 7 -0.14 53.22 8.32
C LYS A 7 -1.58 52.71 8.24
N PHE A 8 -2.41 53.25 7.34
CA PHE A 8 -3.75 52.73 7.07
C PHE A 8 -3.75 51.66 5.97
N ALA A 9 -2.72 51.63 5.13
CA ALA A 9 -2.54 50.60 4.10
C ALA A 9 -2.00 49.27 4.65
N THR A 10 -1.47 49.25 5.88
CA THR A 10 -1.03 48.00 6.51
C THR A 10 -2.26 47.22 7.00
N PRO A 11 -2.46 45.97 6.53
CA PRO A 11 -3.58 45.16 7.00
C PRO A 11 -3.43 44.96 8.52
N ARG A 12 -4.51 45.20 9.27
CA ARG A 12 -4.53 45.00 10.73
C ARG A 12 -4.05 43.57 11.04
N PRO A 13 -3.09 43.38 11.96
CA PRO A 13 -2.65 42.05 12.33
C PRO A 13 -3.84 41.27 12.91
N ASP A 14 -4.17 40.17 12.25
CA ASP A 14 -5.32 39.35 12.57
C ASP A 14 -5.09 38.70 13.95
N ARG A 15 -5.80 39.18 14.97
CA ARG A 15 -5.63 38.78 16.39
C ARG A 15 -6.22 37.41 16.74
N ARG A 16 -6.73 36.69 15.75
CA ARG A 16 -7.39 35.39 15.96
C ARG A 16 -6.35 34.32 16.30
N PRO A 17 -6.66 33.37 17.20
CA PRO A 17 -5.72 32.32 17.57
C PRO A 17 -5.38 31.43 16.37
N LEU A 18 -4.13 30.95 16.32
CA LEU A 18 -3.52 30.27 15.17
C LEU A 18 -4.35 29.10 14.64
N TYR A 19 -4.99 28.32 15.52
CA TYR A 19 -5.85 27.19 15.13
C TYR A 19 -7.03 27.63 14.25
N ARG A 20 -7.62 28.80 14.50
CA ARG A 20 -8.75 29.34 13.72
C ARG A 20 -8.29 29.95 12.38
N ARG A 21 -7.01 30.32 12.27
CA ARG A 21 -6.38 30.88 11.06
C ARG A 21 -5.97 29.77 10.09
N ILE A 22 -5.48 28.65 10.61
CA ILE A 22 -5.00 27.49 9.83
C ILE A 22 -6.18 26.58 9.46
N PHE A 23 -7.02 26.24 10.45
CA PHE A 23 -8.25 25.46 10.26
C PHE A 23 -9.48 26.36 10.11
N THR A 24 -9.55 27.08 8.99
CA THR A 24 -10.82 27.69 8.60
C THR A 24 -11.79 26.59 8.14
N ASN A 25 -13.09 26.72 8.45
CA ASN A 25 -14.11 25.72 8.07
C ASN A 25 -14.01 25.32 6.59
N ARG A 26 -13.77 26.29 5.69
CA ARG A 26 -13.60 26.04 4.25
C ARG A 26 -12.37 25.19 3.91
N ARG A 27 -11.25 25.32 4.65
CA ARG A 27 -10.04 24.51 4.43
C ARG A 27 -10.20 23.11 4.99
N LEU A 28 -10.85 22.99 6.15
CA LEU A 28 -11.16 21.70 6.76
C LEU A 28 -12.09 20.87 5.88
N ASP A 29 -13.11 21.50 5.31
CA ASP A 29 -14.08 20.85 4.43
C ASP A 29 -13.44 20.38 3.10
N ARG A 30 -12.53 21.20 2.55
CA ARG A 30 -11.73 20.83 1.38
C ARG A 30 -10.79 19.66 1.67
N LEU A 31 -10.15 19.67 2.83
CA LEU A 31 -9.25 18.59 3.25
C LEU A 31 -10.04 17.30 3.45
N HIS A 32 -11.19 17.36 4.12
CA HIS A 32 -12.10 16.24 4.30
C HIS A 32 -12.56 15.64 2.96
N ARG A 33 -12.95 16.48 2.00
CA ARG A 33 -13.34 16.02 0.67
C ARG A 33 -12.22 15.28 -0.05
N TYR A 34 -10.98 15.79 0.01
CA TYR A 34 -9.84 15.12 -0.61
C TYR A 34 -9.44 13.84 0.11
N THR A 35 -9.48 13.81 1.43
CA THR A 35 -9.16 12.60 2.20
C THR A 35 -10.17 11.50 1.93
N VAL A 36 -11.47 11.79 1.95
CA VAL A 36 -12.51 10.80 1.63
C VAL A 36 -12.35 10.28 0.20
N ARG A 37 -12.13 11.17 -0.78
CA ARG A 37 -11.89 10.75 -2.16
C ARG A 37 -10.63 9.90 -2.31
N GLY A 38 -9.57 10.23 -1.57
CA GLY A 38 -8.33 9.47 -1.53
C GLY A 38 -8.53 8.07 -0.92
N ILE A 39 -9.23 7.97 0.21
CA ILE A 39 -9.54 6.69 0.87
C ILE A 39 -10.35 5.80 -0.06
N VAL A 40 -11.42 6.33 -0.67
CA VAL A 40 -12.26 5.56 -1.60
C VAL A 40 -11.45 5.09 -2.82
N GLY A 41 -10.66 5.98 -3.42
CA GLY A 41 -9.79 5.61 -4.53
C GLY A 41 -8.76 4.54 -4.15
N PHE A 42 -8.17 4.65 -2.96
CA PHE A 42 -7.20 3.69 -2.45
C PHE A 42 -7.83 2.31 -2.20
N ILE A 43 -9.04 2.25 -1.64
CA ILE A 43 -9.76 0.99 -1.43
C ILE A 43 -10.06 0.31 -2.77
N LEU A 44 -10.54 1.06 -3.77
CA LEU A 44 -10.81 0.50 -5.10
C LEU A 44 -9.54 -0.01 -5.79
N PHE A 45 -8.44 0.75 -5.68
CA PHE A 45 -7.16 0.33 -6.21
C PHE A 45 -6.62 -0.92 -5.49
N SER A 46 -6.62 -0.94 -4.15
CA SER A 46 -6.08 -2.05 -3.37
C SER A 46 -6.87 -3.34 -3.57
N THR A 47 -8.21 -3.24 -3.62
CA THR A 47 -9.08 -4.38 -3.90
C THR A 47 -8.85 -4.92 -5.30
N SER A 48 -8.79 -4.06 -6.32
CA SER A 48 -8.45 -4.48 -7.69
C SER A 48 -7.08 -5.14 -7.76
N PHE A 49 -6.06 -4.55 -7.13
CA PHE A 49 -4.70 -5.09 -7.13
C PHE A 49 -4.66 -6.46 -6.44
N CYS A 50 -5.31 -6.61 -5.30
CA CYS A 50 -5.37 -7.87 -4.56
C CYS A 50 -6.07 -8.96 -5.37
N LEU A 51 -7.21 -8.65 -5.99
CA LEU A 51 -7.95 -9.60 -6.81
C LEU A 51 -7.14 -10.06 -8.02
N VAL A 52 -6.56 -9.13 -8.78
CA VAL A 52 -5.76 -9.46 -9.96
C VAL A 52 -4.57 -10.33 -9.59
N ASN A 53 -3.80 -9.95 -8.56
CA ASN A 53 -2.66 -10.76 -8.13
C ASN A 53 -3.10 -12.11 -7.55
N GLY A 54 -4.22 -12.17 -6.83
CA GLY A 54 -4.77 -13.42 -6.30
C GLY A 54 -5.16 -14.38 -7.43
N VAL A 55 -5.82 -13.87 -8.47
CA VAL A 55 -6.17 -14.66 -9.66
C VAL A 55 -4.91 -15.14 -10.38
N ILE A 56 -3.95 -14.25 -10.65
CA ILE A 56 -2.70 -14.63 -11.31
C ILE A 56 -1.95 -15.69 -10.48
N TYR A 57 -1.89 -15.52 -9.16
CA TYR A 57 -1.25 -16.46 -8.28
C TYR A 57 -1.91 -17.84 -8.35
N TYR A 58 -3.24 -17.89 -8.28
CA TYR A 58 -3.97 -19.15 -8.29
C TYR A 58 -3.84 -19.89 -9.64
N TRP A 59 -3.93 -19.15 -10.74
CA TRP A 59 -3.94 -19.73 -12.08
C TRP A 59 -2.56 -20.04 -12.64
N TYR A 60 -1.53 -19.28 -12.29
CA TYR A 60 -0.20 -19.41 -12.88
C TYR A 60 0.86 -19.83 -11.88
N VAL A 61 0.95 -19.17 -10.72
CA VAL A 61 2.04 -19.41 -9.77
C VAL A 61 1.84 -20.72 -9.01
N ARG A 62 0.61 -21.02 -8.59
CA ARG A 62 0.28 -22.22 -7.85
C ARG A 62 0.56 -23.51 -8.63
N PRO A 63 0.11 -23.69 -9.89
CA PRO A 63 0.40 -24.92 -10.62
C PRO A 63 1.90 -25.13 -10.86
N VAL A 64 2.63 -24.07 -11.23
CA VAL A 64 4.10 -24.16 -11.44
C VAL A 64 4.79 -24.66 -10.17
N LYS A 65 4.43 -24.12 -9.01
CA LYS A 65 4.98 -24.57 -7.73
C LYS A 65 4.62 -26.01 -7.39
N GLN A 66 3.45 -26.49 -7.80
CA GLN A 66 3.04 -27.88 -7.58
C GLN A 66 3.83 -28.83 -8.46
N GLU A 67 4.12 -28.45 -9.70
CA GLU A 67 4.99 -29.24 -10.59
C GLU A 67 6.41 -29.34 -10.03
N GLU A 68 7.00 -28.22 -9.57
CA GLU A 68 8.31 -28.21 -8.92
C GLU A 68 8.34 -29.09 -7.66
N GLN A 69 7.29 -29.04 -6.83
CA GLN A 69 7.18 -29.88 -5.64
C GLN A 69 7.10 -31.37 -5.98
N GLN A 70 6.33 -31.74 -7.01
CA GLN A 70 6.23 -33.14 -7.44
C GLN A 70 7.55 -33.69 -7.98
N LEU A 71 8.33 -32.85 -8.67
CA LEU A 71 9.67 -33.23 -9.13
C LEU A 71 10.60 -33.47 -7.94
N LEU A 72 10.62 -32.54 -6.98
CA LEU A 72 11.40 -32.67 -5.75
C LEU A 72 11.03 -33.92 -4.95
N GLU A 73 9.73 -34.22 -4.82
CA GLU A 73 9.26 -35.42 -4.13
C GLU A 73 9.76 -36.71 -4.80
N ARG A 74 9.77 -36.76 -6.14
CA ARG A 74 10.28 -37.91 -6.89
C ARG A 74 11.79 -38.08 -6.71
N GLU A 75 12.55 -36.99 -6.79
CA GLU A 75 14.00 -37.01 -6.57
C GLU A 75 14.35 -37.47 -5.14
N LEU A 76 13.59 -37.04 -4.13
CA LEU A 76 13.77 -37.47 -2.75
C LEU A 76 13.51 -38.98 -2.59
N ILE A 77 12.45 -39.51 -3.21
CA ILE A 77 12.14 -40.94 -3.17
C ILE A 77 13.23 -41.76 -3.85
N GLU A 78 13.72 -41.31 -5.01
CA GLU A 78 14.79 -42.00 -5.74
C GLU A 78 16.11 -42.01 -4.95
N ALA A 79 16.47 -40.87 -4.33
CA ALA A 79 17.63 -40.78 -3.45
C ALA A 79 17.51 -41.69 -2.23
N ASP A 80 16.32 -41.80 -1.63
CA ASP A 80 16.08 -42.66 -0.48
C ASP A 80 16.21 -44.15 -0.87
N LEU A 81 15.58 -44.55 -1.99
CA LEU A 81 15.70 -45.91 -2.55
C LEU A 81 17.16 -46.27 -2.86
N ALA A 82 17.92 -45.35 -3.46
CA ALA A 82 19.35 -45.53 -3.72
C ALA A 82 20.15 -45.66 -2.41
N GLY A 83 19.82 -44.88 -1.38
CA GLY A 83 20.41 -44.99 -0.05
C GLY A 83 20.15 -46.34 0.61
N PHE A 84 18.97 -46.92 0.44
CA PHE A 84 18.62 -48.25 0.96
C PHE A 84 19.32 -49.40 0.20
N ASP A 85 19.47 -49.34 -1.13
CA ASP A 85 20.14 -50.41 -1.91
C ASP A 85 21.63 -50.50 -1.59
N VAL A 86 22.28 -49.37 -1.31
CA VAL A 86 23.69 -49.33 -0.86
C VAL A 86 23.83 -49.93 0.55
N ARG A 87 22.82 -49.75 1.42
CA ARG A 87 22.81 -50.30 2.78
C ARG A 87 22.56 -51.81 2.84
N ALA A 88 21.92 -52.38 1.83
CA ALA A 88 21.63 -53.82 1.73
C ALA A 88 22.79 -54.63 1.11
N LYS A 89 23.78 -53.98 0.50
CA LYS A 89 24.96 -54.59 -0.14
C LYS A 89 26.22 -54.62 0.74
N HIS A 90 26.14 -54.17 1.99
CA HIS A 90 27.19 -54.29 3.01
C HIS A 90 26.79 -55.26 4.11
#